data_AF-G3BAG3-F1
#
_entry.id   AF-G3BAG3-F1
#
_cell.length_a   1.000
_cell.length_b   1.000
_cell.length_c   1.000
_cell.angle_alpha   90.00
_cell.angle_beta   90.00
_cell.angle_gamma   90.00
#
_symmetry.space_group_name_H-M   'P 1'
#
loop_
_entity.id
_entity.type
_entity.pdbx_description
1 polymer ?
#
loop_
_entity_poly.entity_id
_entity_poly.type
_entity_poly.pdbx_seq_one_letter_code
_entity_poly.pdbx_strand_id
1 'polypeptide(L)'
;MLRLVRFNSTKIETQSALADRFSQILEEKLKNDPVISNKLSHQEKLKFESQYSKHLNYLKSENLLNHNKHAKQIANERPWDGTESTKNVNLRMIIDSTPKPKPTRHLKAGARILSAREISSEYKETKSLPNAADNEDNFRELYKERLLGPTMLVNPNSPHTTLNMVNTLASAQINSKIDLTTGRFNDVNMEKVRGKPLTRDHLANATDTNYFINQILNKQDVLPPWIENQQNVNLEIENFRNNIDKSLVNYCKLSGIPEKSELRSIFRSKQLHYCTHKVKLINASIRDYNLQSPSSSFHKIKLNAVEELDGCIDRNYDTLPDNIKELSQNVVYSNTKQGLLSLFDEQKAVKQRRVEKLQFWSSFKKMFREI
;
A
#
# COMPACT_ATOMS: atom_id res chain seq x y z
N MET A 1 -68.09 13.85 59.02
CA MET A 1 -66.82 14.21 59.69
C MET A 1 -65.71 13.45 58.99
N LEU A 2 -64.59 13.97 58.48
CA LEU A 2 -63.98 15.29 58.41
C LEU A 2 -63.10 15.25 57.14
N ARG A 3 -63.20 16.28 56.28
CA ARG A 3 -62.32 16.47 55.12
C ARG A 3 -60.89 16.67 55.62
N LEU A 4 -59.95 15.81 55.23
CA LEU A 4 -58.53 16.10 55.35
C LEU A 4 -58.02 16.70 54.04
N VAL A 5 -57.82 18.00 54.13
CA VAL A 5 -57.25 18.92 53.16
C VAL A 5 -55.85 18.46 52.75
N ARG A 6 -55.60 18.39 51.45
CA ARG A 6 -54.24 18.28 50.90
C ARG A 6 -53.46 19.53 51.31
N PHE A 7 -52.54 19.37 52.26
CA PHE A 7 -51.49 20.36 52.49
C PHE A 7 -50.52 20.29 51.32
N ASN A 8 -50.66 21.22 50.38
CA ASN A 8 -49.56 21.61 49.50
C ASN A 8 -48.50 22.26 50.38
N SER A 9 -47.62 21.43 50.95
CA SER A 9 -46.31 21.88 51.41
C SER A 9 -45.52 22.28 50.17
N THR A 10 -45.60 23.56 49.79
CA THR A 10 -44.56 24.22 49.03
C THR A 10 -43.26 24.04 49.81
N LYS A 11 -42.52 22.95 49.53
CA LYS A 11 -41.10 22.89 49.87
C LYS A 11 -40.46 23.97 49.01
N ILE A 12 -40.30 25.14 49.62
CA ILE A 12 -39.31 26.10 49.19
C ILE A 12 -37.99 25.35 49.37
N GLU A 13 -37.57 24.67 48.31
CA GLU A 13 -36.25 24.12 48.20
C GLU A 13 -35.30 25.31 48.11
N THR A 14 -34.95 25.87 49.27
CA THR A 14 -33.65 26.50 49.42
C THR A 14 -32.61 25.39 49.30
N GLN A 15 -32.41 24.86 48.09
CA GLN A 15 -31.19 24.14 47.74
C GLN A 15 -30.09 25.15 47.98
N SER A 16 -29.46 25.08 49.16
CA SER A 16 -28.38 25.99 49.45
C SER A 16 -27.32 25.70 48.40
N ALA A 17 -26.85 26.72 47.68
CA ALA A 17 -25.79 26.55 46.69
C ALA A 17 -24.55 25.84 47.28
N LEU A 18 -24.41 25.93 48.60
CA LEU A 18 -23.45 25.20 49.40
C LEU A 18 -23.74 23.69 49.50
N ALA A 19 -24.99 23.26 49.70
CA ALA A 19 -25.39 21.84 49.66
C ALA A 19 -25.21 21.24 48.25
N ASP A 20 -25.50 21.98 47.20
CA ASP A 20 -25.25 21.53 45.82
C ASP A 20 -23.75 21.44 45.54
N ARG A 21 -22.98 22.42 46.00
CA ARG A 21 -21.51 22.39 45.91
C ARG A 21 -20.93 21.24 46.72
N PHE A 22 -21.44 20.95 47.92
CA PHE A 22 -21.02 19.79 48.70
C PHE A 22 -21.39 18.48 48.03
N SER A 23 -22.56 18.40 47.39
CA SER A 23 -22.98 17.24 46.61
C SER A 23 -22.09 17.04 45.39
N GLN A 24 -21.74 18.12 44.67
CA GLN A 24 -20.79 18.09 43.55
C GLN A 24 -19.39 17.67 44.00
N ILE A 25 -18.90 18.21 45.13
CA ILE A 25 -17.59 17.81 45.70
C ILE A 25 -17.61 16.35 46.10
N LEU A 26 -18.69 15.86 46.71
CA LEU A 26 -18.84 14.45 47.04
C LEU A 26 -18.88 13.58 45.78
N GLU A 27 -19.60 14.00 44.74
CA GLU A 27 -19.67 13.28 43.47
C GLU A 27 -18.33 13.26 42.74
N GLU A 28 -17.57 14.35 42.78
CA GLU A 28 -16.23 14.46 42.23
C GLU A 28 -15.24 13.58 43.01
N LYS A 29 -15.34 13.55 44.35
CA LYS A 29 -14.53 12.66 45.19
C LYS A 29 -14.87 11.18 44.96
N LEU A 30 -16.15 10.85 44.81
CA LEU A 30 -16.60 9.49 44.49
C LEU A 30 -16.16 9.03 43.10
N LYS A 31 -16.10 9.93 42.10
CA LYS A 31 -15.58 9.64 40.76
C LYS A 31 -14.05 9.43 40.76
N ASN A 32 -13.34 10.17 41.62
CA ASN A 32 -11.89 10.11 41.71
C ASN A 32 -11.37 8.96 42.60
N ASP A 33 -12.22 8.33 43.42
CA ASP A 33 -11.85 7.16 44.20
C ASP A 33 -11.77 5.90 43.31
N PRO A 34 -10.59 5.29 43.14
CA PRO A 34 -10.38 4.20 42.18
C PRO A 34 -11.20 2.95 42.51
N VAL A 35 -11.50 2.72 43.80
CA VAL A 35 -12.30 1.57 44.25
C VAL A 35 -13.77 1.70 43.86
N ILE A 36 -14.33 2.91 43.92
CA ILE A 36 -15.74 3.17 43.65
C ILE A 36 -15.98 3.26 42.14
N SER A 37 -15.07 3.92 41.40
CA SER A 37 -15.06 3.93 39.94
C SER A 37 -15.00 2.52 39.33
N ASN A 38 -14.16 1.63 39.91
CA ASN A 38 -14.11 0.22 39.49
C ASN A 38 -15.41 -0.55 39.80
N LYS A 39 -16.08 -0.28 40.92
CA LYS A 39 -17.37 -0.89 41.24
C LYS A 39 -18.49 -0.41 40.32
N LEU A 40 -18.52 0.89 40.01
CA LEU A 40 -19.53 1.49 39.15
C LEU A 40 -19.39 0.98 37.70
N SER A 41 -18.18 0.97 37.15
CA SER A 41 -17.90 0.39 35.83
C SER A 41 -18.20 -1.11 35.77
N HIS A 42 -17.97 -1.86 36.85
CA HIS A 42 -18.36 -3.26 36.93
C HIS A 42 -19.89 -3.44 36.92
N GLN A 43 -20.64 -2.61 37.64
CA GLN A 43 -22.11 -2.64 37.60
C GLN A 43 -22.67 -2.28 36.22
N GLU A 44 -22.10 -1.29 35.55
CA GLU A 44 -22.46 -0.94 34.17
C GLU A 44 -22.18 -2.09 33.21
N LYS A 45 -21.03 -2.77 33.36
CA LYS A 45 -20.68 -3.95 32.57
C LYS A 45 -21.69 -5.10 32.78
N LEU A 46 -22.09 -5.37 34.02
CA LEU A 46 -23.08 -6.41 34.32
C LEU A 46 -24.46 -6.07 33.72
N LYS A 47 -24.89 -4.81 33.80
CA LYS A 47 -26.12 -4.35 33.16
C LYS A 47 -26.07 -4.53 31.65
N PHE A 48 -24.95 -4.18 31.02
CA PHE A 48 -24.72 -4.36 29.59
C PHE A 48 -24.72 -5.84 29.18
N GLU A 49 -24.00 -6.70 29.91
CA GLU A 49 -23.94 -8.14 29.63
C GLU A 49 -25.33 -8.79 29.78
N SER A 50 -26.14 -8.34 30.74
CA SER A 50 -27.52 -8.78 30.89
C SER A 50 -28.39 -8.35 29.69
N GLN A 51 -28.28 -7.10 29.27
CA GLN A 51 -29.09 -6.54 28.16
C GLN A 51 -28.74 -7.18 26.81
N TYR A 52 -27.46 -7.46 26.56
CA TYR A 52 -26.97 -7.98 25.28
C TYR A 52 -26.56 -9.45 25.29
N SER A 53 -26.99 -10.21 26.30
CA SER A 53 -26.64 -11.62 26.53
C SER A 53 -26.78 -12.51 25.28
N LYS A 54 -27.89 -12.41 24.53
CA LYS A 54 -28.13 -13.16 23.30
C LYS A 54 -27.08 -12.89 22.21
N HIS A 55 -26.70 -11.62 22.04
CA HIS A 55 -25.76 -11.20 21.00
C HIS A 55 -24.32 -11.59 21.38
N LEU A 56 -23.98 -11.47 22.66
CA LEU A 56 -22.69 -11.92 23.19
C LEU A 56 -22.51 -13.44 23.05
N ASN A 57 -23.56 -14.22 23.25
CA ASN A 57 -23.50 -15.67 23.06
C ASN A 57 -23.31 -16.04 21.59
N TYR A 58 -23.98 -15.34 20.67
CA TYR A 58 -23.79 -15.51 19.24
C TYR A 58 -22.32 -15.23 18.84
N LEU A 59 -21.76 -14.08 19.24
CA LEU A 59 -20.35 -13.73 19.00
C LEU A 59 -19.35 -14.74 19.58
N LYS A 60 -19.65 -15.30 20.76
CA LYS A 60 -18.82 -16.36 21.37
C LYS A 60 -18.85 -17.67 20.59
N SER A 61 -19.97 -17.98 19.93
CA SER A 61 -20.17 -19.20 19.14
C SER A 61 -19.63 -19.12 17.71
N GLU A 62 -19.20 -17.95 17.25
CA GLU A 62 -18.69 -17.75 15.89
C GLU A 62 -17.34 -18.45 15.64
N ASN A 63 -17.34 -19.39 14.70
CA ASN A 63 -16.14 -20.19 14.37
C ASN A 63 -15.02 -19.35 13.76
N LEU A 64 -15.36 -18.30 13.01
CA LEU A 64 -14.38 -17.41 12.36
C LEU A 64 -13.55 -16.63 13.40
N LEU A 65 -14.17 -16.25 14.51
CA LEU A 65 -13.53 -15.53 15.61
C LEU A 65 -12.64 -16.44 16.47
N ASN A 66 -12.90 -17.75 16.51
CA ASN A 66 -12.09 -18.69 17.29
C ASN A 66 -10.70 -18.97 16.68
N HIS A 67 -10.55 -18.85 15.36
CA HIS A 67 -9.27 -19.09 14.68
C HIS A 67 -8.32 -17.89 14.75
N ASN A 68 -8.85 -16.68 14.89
CA ASN A 68 -8.07 -15.45 14.90
C ASN A 68 -8.18 -14.74 16.25
N LYS A 69 -7.14 -14.92 17.09
CA LYS A 69 -7.04 -14.28 18.41
C LYS A 69 -7.18 -12.75 18.35
N HIS A 70 -6.63 -12.12 17.31
CA HIS A 70 -6.71 -10.66 17.13
C HIS A 70 -8.14 -10.21 16.78
N ALA A 71 -8.82 -10.92 15.88
CA ALA A 71 -10.23 -10.63 15.57
C ALA A 71 -11.14 -10.81 16.80
N LYS A 72 -10.89 -11.84 17.61
CA LYS A 72 -11.59 -12.07 18.88
C LYS A 72 -11.36 -10.96 19.90
N GLN A 73 -10.15 -10.38 19.93
CA GLN A 73 -9.85 -9.24 20.80
C GLN A 73 -10.60 -7.99 20.36
N ILE A 74 -10.55 -7.65 19.07
CA ILE A 74 -11.27 -6.49 18.51
C ILE A 74 -12.78 -6.60 18.75
N ALA A 75 -13.37 -7.78 18.54
CA ALA A 75 -14.81 -7.97 18.72
C ALA A 75 -15.29 -7.80 20.17
N ASN A 76 -14.40 -8.01 21.16
CA ASN A 76 -14.70 -7.84 22.59
C ASN A 76 -14.28 -6.45 23.11
N GLU A 77 -13.60 -5.65 22.31
CA GLU A 77 -13.20 -4.30 22.68
C GLU A 77 -14.37 -3.31 22.53
N ARG A 78 -14.25 -2.18 23.23
CA ARG A 78 -15.24 -1.10 23.13
C ARG A 78 -15.23 -0.54 21.71
N PRO A 79 -16.40 -0.29 21.09
CA PRO A 79 -16.48 0.40 19.81
C PRO A 79 -15.79 1.78 19.86
N TRP A 80 -15.15 2.17 18.77
CA TRP A 80 -14.47 3.46 18.66
C TRP A 80 -15.44 4.63 18.87
N ASP A 81 -15.15 5.50 19.82
CA ASP A 81 -15.98 6.67 20.18
C ASP A 81 -15.38 8.01 19.70
N GLY A 82 -14.35 7.96 18.86
CA GLY A 82 -13.58 9.13 18.45
C GLY A 82 -12.31 9.35 19.28
N THR A 83 -12.18 8.69 20.43
CA THR A 83 -11.01 8.78 21.31
C THR A 83 -10.36 7.43 21.52
N GLU A 84 -9.03 7.39 21.48
CA GLU A 84 -8.31 6.14 21.73
C GLU A 84 -8.25 5.84 23.23
N SER A 85 -8.57 4.61 23.62
CA SER A 85 -8.39 4.15 25.01
C SER A 85 -6.91 4.19 25.40
N THR A 86 -6.61 4.67 26.61
CA THR A 86 -5.24 4.72 27.16
C THR A 86 -4.54 3.36 27.13
N LYS A 87 -5.29 2.27 27.29
CA LYS A 87 -4.80 0.90 27.16
C LYS A 87 -4.28 0.59 25.76
N ASN A 88 -4.98 1.05 24.72
CA ASN A 88 -4.63 0.80 23.32
C ASN A 88 -3.43 1.66 22.89
N VAL A 89 -3.38 2.92 23.34
CA VAL A 89 -2.22 3.81 23.15
C VAL A 89 -0.96 3.18 23.75
N ASN A 90 -1.05 2.69 24.99
CA ASN A 90 0.08 2.04 25.67
C ASN A 90 0.52 0.75 24.96
N LEU A 91 -0.44 -0.08 24.52
CA LEU A 91 -0.13 -1.29 23.76
C LEU A 91 0.61 -0.97 22.46
N ARG A 92 0.18 0.06 21.74
CA ARG A 92 0.81 0.50 20.50
C ARG A 92 2.23 1.02 20.73
N MET A 93 2.45 1.83 21.76
CA MET A 93 3.80 2.28 22.13
C MET A 93 4.73 1.10 22.47
N ILE A 94 4.21 0.07 23.14
CA ILE A 94 4.99 -1.15 23.44
C ILE A 94 5.31 -1.90 22.15
N ILE A 95 4.33 -2.11 21.27
CA ILE A 95 4.53 -2.81 20.00
C ILE A 95 5.54 -2.07 19.12
N ASP A 96 5.44 -0.75 19.03
CA ASP A 96 6.31 0.10 18.21
C ASP A 96 7.73 0.20 18.79
N SER A 97 7.89 0.16 20.12
CA SER A 97 9.20 0.18 20.79
C SER A 97 9.91 -1.17 20.79
N THR A 98 9.17 -2.28 20.77
CA THR A 98 9.78 -3.61 20.74
C THR A 98 10.23 -3.99 19.33
N PRO A 99 11.53 -4.25 19.08
CA PRO A 99 11.98 -4.74 17.78
C PRO A 99 11.32 -6.08 17.48
N LYS A 100 10.80 -6.24 16.25
CA LYS A 100 10.15 -7.48 15.83
C LYS A 100 11.08 -8.67 16.10
N PRO A 101 10.64 -9.72 16.83
CA PRO A 101 11.49 -10.85 17.14
C PRO A 101 11.96 -11.46 15.82
N LYS A 102 13.29 -11.55 15.65
CA LYS A 102 13.87 -12.32 14.54
C LYS A 102 13.36 -13.75 14.69
N PRO A 103 12.93 -14.43 13.62
CA PRO A 103 12.47 -15.80 13.70
C PRO A 103 13.60 -16.66 14.28
N THR A 104 13.52 -16.99 15.56
CA THR A 104 14.45 -17.89 16.21
C THR A 104 14.13 -19.28 15.68
N ARG A 105 14.84 -19.68 14.61
CA ARG A 105 14.95 -21.09 14.26
C ARG A 105 15.56 -21.77 15.48
N HIS A 106 14.75 -22.45 16.27
CA HIS A 106 15.25 -23.35 17.30
C HIS A 106 16.14 -24.39 16.60
N LEU A 107 17.45 -24.17 16.64
CA LEU A 107 18.43 -25.09 16.08
C LEU A 107 18.33 -26.38 16.89
N LYS A 108 17.92 -27.46 16.21
CA LYS A 108 17.83 -28.81 16.77
C LYS A 108 19.19 -29.19 17.37
N ALA A 109 19.20 -29.97 18.45
CA ALA A 109 20.42 -30.35 19.18
C ALA A 109 21.54 -30.89 18.27
N GLY A 110 21.19 -31.63 17.20
CA GLY A 110 22.15 -32.11 16.21
C GLY A 110 22.90 -31.00 15.45
N ALA A 111 22.25 -29.87 15.16
CA ALA A 111 22.89 -28.74 14.48
C ALA A 111 23.94 -28.04 15.37
N ARG A 112 23.77 -28.07 16.70
CA ARG A 112 24.76 -27.54 17.66
C ARG A 112 26.00 -28.43 17.75
N ILE A 113 25.83 -29.74 17.68
CA ILE A 113 26.94 -30.69 17.72
C ILE A 113 27.72 -30.64 16.40
N LEU A 114 27.04 -30.50 15.27
CA LEU A 114 27.66 -30.33 13.96
C LEU A 114 28.46 -29.03 13.89
N SER A 115 27.91 -27.91 14.36
CA SER A 115 28.66 -26.64 14.39
C SER A 115 29.90 -26.74 15.27
N ALA A 116 29.81 -27.39 16.44
CA ALA A 116 30.98 -27.58 17.31
C ALA A 116 32.06 -28.45 16.65
N ARG A 117 31.65 -29.50 15.91
CA ARG A 117 32.56 -30.36 15.16
C ARG A 117 33.22 -29.61 13.99
N GLU A 118 32.47 -28.83 13.23
CA GLU A 118 32.98 -27.99 12.13
C GLU A 118 34.01 -26.98 12.65
N ILE A 119 33.70 -26.26 13.75
CA ILE A 119 34.62 -25.31 14.39
C ILE A 119 35.91 -26.00 14.87
N SER A 120 35.80 -27.21 15.44
CA SER A 120 36.99 -27.97 15.87
C SER A 120 37.85 -28.47 14.70
N SER A 121 37.23 -28.70 13.53
CA SER A 121 37.94 -29.13 12.32
C SER A 121 38.67 -27.96 11.67
N GLU A 122 38.04 -26.79 11.64
CA GLU A 122 38.62 -25.53 11.17
C GLU A 122 39.86 -25.13 12.00
N TYR A 123 39.86 -25.37 13.32
CA TYR A 123 41.04 -25.17 14.18
C TYR A 123 42.24 -26.06 13.80
N LYS A 124 41.99 -27.28 13.33
CA LYS A 124 43.05 -28.19 12.92
C LYS A 124 43.65 -27.79 11.56
N GLU A 125 42.81 -27.31 10.65
CA GLU A 125 43.22 -26.86 9.31
C GLU A 125 43.98 -25.53 9.37
N THR A 126 43.52 -24.58 10.17
CA THR A 126 44.19 -23.27 10.34
C THR A 126 45.60 -23.36 10.93
N LYS A 127 45.86 -24.34 11.81
CA LYS A 127 47.20 -24.60 12.35
C LYS A 127 48.19 -25.17 11.32
N SER A 128 47.71 -25.69 10.20
CA SER A 128 48.54 -26.35 9.18
C SER A 128 48.98 -25.43 8.01
N LEU A 129 48.55 -24.15 8.02
CA LEU A 129 48.84 -23.21 6.93
C LEU A 129 50.16 -22.42 7.17
N PRO A 130 50.89 -22.00 6.11
CA PRO A 130 52.21 -21.37 6.22
C PRO A 130 52.20 -19.97 6.85
N ASN A 131 51.04 -19.28 6.87
CA ASN A 131 50.84 -17.98 7.54
C ASN A 131 50.36 -18.16 8.99
N ALA A 132 50.81 -19.23 9.65
CA ALA A 132 50.40 -19.54 11.02
C ALA A 132 50.81 -18.43 11.99
N ALA A 133 52.00 -17.84 11.85
CA ALA A 133 52.55 -16.87 12.82
C ALA A 133 51.70 -15.60 13.00
N ASP A 134 51.27 -14.93 11.92
CA ASP A 134 50.41 -13.73 12.01
C ASP A 134 49.01 -14.06 12.59
N ASN A 135 48.52 -15.27 12.31
CA ASN A 135 47.27 -15.75 12.89
C ASN A 135 47.45 -16.21 14.34
N GLU A 136 48.64 -16.68 14.72
CA GLU A 136 49.02 -17.08 16.06
C GLU A 136 49.17 -15.87 16.97
N ASP A 137 49.67 -14.74 16.48
CA ASP A 137 49.73 -13.49 17.25
C ASP A 137 48.33 -12.93 17.50
N ASN A 138 47.46 -12.91 16.49
CA ASN A 138 46.04 -12.57 16.68
C ASN A 138 45.33 -13.56 17.63
N PHE A 139 45.65 -14.86 17.55
CA PHE A 139 45.11 -15.88 18.46
C PHE A 139 45.66 -15.71 19.88
N ARG A 140 46.94 -15.38 20.01
CA ARG A 140 47.63 -15.17 21.28
C ARG A 140 47.12 -13.90 21.94
N GLU A 141 46.79 -12.88 21.18
CA GLU A 141 46.10 -11.67 21.66
C GLU A 141 44.66 -11.97 22.12
N LEU A 142 43.90 -12.76 21.36
CA LEU A 142 42.56 -13.23 21.76
C LEU A 142 42.58 -14.10 23.03
N TYR A 143 43.59 -14.96 23.18
CA TYR A 143 43.81 -15.75 24.39
C TYR A 143 44.39 -14.93 25.52
N LYS A 144 45.20 -13.90 25.25
CA LYS A 144 45.67 -12.94 26.24
C LYS A 144 44.50 -12.13 26.79
N GLU A 145 43.57 -11.66 25.96
CA GLU A 145 42.33 -11.01 26.42
C GLU A 145 41.43 -11.95 27.24
N ARG A 146 41.39 -13.24 26.93
CA ARG A 146 40.54 -14.24 27.62
C ARG A 146 41.18 -14.85 28.88
N LEU A 147 42.48 -15.09 28.90
CA LEU A 147 43.23 -15.70 30.01
C LEU A 147 43.83 -14.66 30.96
N LEU A 148 44.36 -13.55 30.41
CA LEU A 148 44.80 -12.38 31.19
C LEU A 148 43.70 -11.32 31.30
N GLY A 149 42.43 -11.74 31.21
CA GLY A 149 41.28 -10.86 31.38
C GLY A 149 41.44 -9.93 32.60
N PRO A 150 40.73 -8.78 32.65
CA PRO A 150 41.07 -7.57 33.43
C PRO A 150 41.48 -7.74 34.90
N THR A 151 41.21 -8.91 35.46
CA THR A 151 41.44 -9.37 36.83
C THR A 151 42.91 -9.46 37.27
N MET A 152 43.89 -9.65 36.38
CA MET A 152 45.29 -9.89 36.77
C MET A 152 46.18 -8.64 36.82
N LEU A 153 45.70 -7.49 36.29
CA LEU A 153 46.43 -6.22 36.29
C LEU A 153 45.74 -5.13 37.13
N VAL A 154 44.70 -5.50 37.89
CA VAL A 154 43.87 -4.54 38.62
C VAL A 154 43.86 -4.93 40.10
N ASN A 155 44.38 -4.03 40.93
CA ASN A 155 44.00 -4.00 42.34
C ASN A 155 42.46 -3.80 42.39
N PRO A 156 41.68 -4.76 42.91
CA PRO A 156 40.22 -4.78 42.80
C PRO A 156 39.50 -3.62 43.51
N ASN A 157 40.25 -2.72 44.17
CA ASN A 157 39.70 -1.64 44.98
C ASN A 157 39.58 -0.28 44.25
N SER A 158 39.89 -0.18 42.94
CA SER A 158 39.79 1.08 42.20
C SER A 158 38.81 0.99 41.00
N PRO A 159 37.56 1.44 41.15
CA PRO A 159 36.57 1.51 40.05
C PRO A 159 36.93 2.54 38.95
N HIS A 160 37.93 3.40 39.18
CA HIS A 160 38.36 4.42 38.22
C HIS A 160 39.33 3.85 37.15
N THR A 161 40.04 2.77 37.47
CA THR A 161 41.06 2.20 36.57
C THR A 161 40.44 1.28 35.51
N THR A 162 39.36 0.58 35.85
CA THR A 162 38.65 -0.34 34.94
C THR A 162 37.85 0.40 33.86
N LEU A 163 37.17 1.50 34.23
CA LEU A 163 36.35 2.29 33.31
C LEU A 163 37.23 3.05 32.30
N ASN A 164 38.37 3.57 32.75
CA ASN A 164 39.35 4.20 31.86
C ASN A 164 40.00 3.20 30.90
N MET A 165 40.32 1.99 31.36
CA MET A 165 40.87 0.95 30.50
C MET A 165 39.89 0.48 29.42
N VAL A 166 38.61 0.29 29.77
CA VAL A 166 37.55 -0.03 28.79
C VAL A 166 37.43 1.08 27.76
N ASN A 167 37.48 2.34 28.18
CA ASN A 167 37.48 3.48 27.27
C ASN A 167 38.72 3.52 26.38
N THR A 168 39.92 3.21 26.90
CA THR A 168 41.16 3.16 26.11
C THR A 168 41.15 2.03 25.09
N LEU A 169 40.69 0.83 25.48
CA LEU A 169 40.59 -0.33 24.60
C LEU A 169 39.53 -0.10 23.52
N ALA A 170 38.35 0.39 23.90
CA ALA A 170 37.29 0.74 22.96
C ALA A 170 37.78 1.84 21.99
N SER A 171 38.48 2.85 22.47
CA SER A 171 39.06 3.91 21.63
C SER A 171 40.13 3.38 20.67
N ALA A 172 40.98 2.46 21.10
CA ALA A 172 41.98 1.83 20.23
C ALA A 172 41.32 0.96 19.14
N GLN A 173 40.29 0.18 19.51
CA GLN A 173 39.51 -0.60 18.54
C GLN A 173 38.77 0.29 17.54
N ILE A 174 38.17 1.39 18.01
CA ILE A 174 37.50 2.39 17.16
C ILE A 174 38.51 3.01 16.20
N ASN A 175 39.66 3.49 16.69
CA ASN A 175 40.69 4.13 15.88
C ASN A 175 41.33 3.17 14.86
N SER A 176 41.41 1.87 15.17
CA SER A 176 41.91 0.86 14.22
C SER A 176 40.94 0.60 13.05
N LYS A 177 39.64 0.84 13.25
CA LYS A 177 38.60 0.57 12.24
C LYS A 177 38.11 1.82 11.52
N ILE A 178 38.35 3.01 12.07
CA ILE A 178 38.05 4.30 11.43
C ILE A 178 39.21 4.69 10.51
N ASP A 179 38.92 4.99 9.26
CA ASP A 179 39.79 5.74 8.38
C ASP A 179 39.76 7.22 8.77
N LEU A 180 40.89 7.74 9.25
CA LEU A 180 41.03 9.11 9.78
C LEU A 180 40.82 10.18 8.72
N THR A 181 40.99 9.86 7.44
CA THR A 181 40.84 10.83 6.34
C THR A 181 39.39 11.05 5.97
N THR A 182 38.58 9.98 6.02
CA THR A 182 37.16 10.01 5.64
C THR A 182 36.22 9.99 6.85
N GLY A 183 36.72 9.66 8.05
CA GLY A 183 35.94 9.42 9.25
C GLY A 183 35.03 8.19 9.16
N ARG A 184 35.24 7.32 8.17
CA ARG A 184 34.40 6.15 7.89
C ARG A 184 35.00 4.90 8.50
N PHE A 185 34.15 4.00 8.96
CA PHE A 185 34.61 2.69 9.42
C PHE A 185 34.77 1.77 8.21
N ASN A 186 35.97 1.25 7.99
CA ASN A 186 36.32 0.37 6.88
C ASN A 186 35.97 -1.10 7.20
N ASP A 187 34.68 -1.39 7.35
CA ASP A 187 34.19 -2.77 7.54
C ASP A 187 33.17 -3.10 6.44
N VAL A 188 33.31 -4.27 5.81
CA VAL A 188 32.42 -4.79 4.76
C VAL A 188 30.95 -4.83 5.24
N ASN A 189 30.74 -4.96 6.55
CA ASN A 189 29.40 -4.93 7.15
C ASN A 189 28.81 -3.52 7.25
N MET A 190 29.61 -2.47 7.15
CA MET A 190 29.12 -1.08 7.26
C MET A 190 28.32 -0.64 6.03
N GLU A 191 28.53 -1.21 4.83
CA GLU A 191 27.67 -0.92 3.67
C GLU A 191 26.23 -1.43 3.87
N LYS A 192 26.03 -2.43 4.73
CA LYS A 192 24.70 -2.94 5.08
C LYS A 192 24.02 -2.08 6.14
N VAL A 193 24.80 -1.48 7.04
CA VAL A 193 24.30 -0.65 8.15
C VAL A 193 24.11 0.81 7.72
N ARG A 194 25.04 1.32 6.90
CA ARG A 194 25.04 2.67 6.32
C ARG A 194 24.52 2.48 4.91
N GLY A 195 23.24 2.77 4.69
CA GLY A 195 22.63 2.62 3.36
C GLY A 195 23.48 3.23 2.24
N LYS A 196 23.25 2.77 1.01
CA LYS A 196 24.02 3.21 -0.16
C LYS A 196 24.08 4.74 -0.24
N PRO A 197 25.26 5.34 -0.48
CA PRO A 197 25.38 6.79 -0.58
C PRO A 197 24.49 7.31 -1.72
N LEU A 198 23.92 8.49 -1.49
CA LEU A 198 23.08 9.13 -2.49
C LEU A 198 23.92 9.50 -3.72
N THR A 199 23.39 9.30 -4.91
CA THR A 199 24.09 9.66 -6.15
C THR A 199 24.31 11.17 -6.21
N ARG A 200 25.44 11.60 -6.77
CA ARG A 200 25.79 13.02 -6.90
C ARG A 200 24.69 13.83 -7.58
N ASP A 201 24.05 13.26 -8.59
CA ASP A 201 22.95 13.89 -9.33
C ASP A 201 21.69 14.09 -8.47
N HIS A 202 21.43 13.14 -7.57
CA HIS A 202 20.30 13.24 -6.64
C HIS A 202 20.60 14.24 -5.51
N LEU A 203 21.87 14.44 -5.16
CA LEU A 203 22.28 15.51 -4.25
C LEU A 203 22.21 16.89 -4.91
N ALA A 204 22.60 16.99 -6.19
CA ALA A 204 22.51 18.22 -6.97
C ALA A 204 21.06 18.69 -7.17
N ASN A 205 20.13 17.74 -7.33
CA ASN A 205 18.70 18.01 -7.49
C ASN A 205 17.91 17.87 -6.17
N ALA A 206 18.58 17.90 -5.00
CA ALA A 206 17.94 17.66 -3.70
C ALA A 206 16.87 18.69 -3.32
N THR A 207 16.87 19.87 -3.95
CA THR A 207 15.88 20.92 -3.75
C THR A 207 14.83 20.99 -4.86
N ASP A 208 15.00 20.23 -5.96
CA ASP A 208 14.07 20.24 -7.08
C ASP A 208 12.95 19.23 -6.86
N THR A 209 11.77 19.74 -6.53
CA THR A 209 10.56 18.92 -6.40
C THR A 209 10.21 18.15 -7.68
N ASN A 210 10.45 18.71 -8.87
CA ASN A 210 10.11 18.02 -10.12
C ASN A 210 10.95 16.76 -10.30
N TYR A 211 12.24 16.81 -9.95
CA TYR A 211 13.13 15.65 -9.95
C TYR A 211 12.60 14.53 -9.05
N PHE A 212 12.20 14.85 -7.81
CA PHE A 212 11.67 13.87 -6.87
C PHE A 212 10.33 13.28 -7.32
N ILE A 213 9.40 14.11 -7.80
CA ILE A 213 8.11 13.64 -8.30
C ILE A 213 8.32 12.66 -9.46
N ASN A 214 9.20 12.98 -10.41
CA ASN A 214 9.55 12.07 -11.49
C ASN A 214 10.17 10.77 -10.98
N GLN A 215 11.02 10.82 -9.96
CA GLN A 215 11.61 9.61 -9.38
C GLN A 215 10.59 8.76 -8.62
N ILE A 216 9.61 9.37 -7.94
CA ILE A 216 8.51 8.69 -7.26
C ILE A 216 7.63 7.99 -8.29
N LEU A 217 7.23 8.69 -9.36
CA LEU A 217 6.44 8.11 -10.46
C LEU A 217 7.17 6.92 -11.10
N ASN A 218 8.47 7.06 -11.36
CA ASN A 218 9.31 5.96 -11.86
C ASN A 218 9.37 4.76 -10.90
N LYS A 219 9.44 4.98 -9.58
CA LYS A 219 9.51 3.90 -8.59
C LYS A 219 8.17 3.21 -8.36
N GLN A 220 7.07 3.94 -8.56
CA GLN A 220 5.72 3.40 -8.41
C GLN A 220 5.20 2.74 -9.68
N ASP A 221 5.99 2.74 -10.77
CA ASP A 221 5.57 2.29 -12.11
C ASP A 221 4.26 2.96 -12.58
N VAL A 222 4.03 4.21 -12.16
CA VAL A 222 2.84 5.00 -12.50
C VAL A 222 3.14 5.86 -13.72
N LEU A 223 2.22 5.87 -14.68
CA LEU A 223 2.31 6.75 -15.85
C LEU A 223 1.98 8.19 -15.42
N PRO A 224 2.67 9.20 -15.96
CA PRO A 224 2.29 10.59 -15.75
C PRO A 224 0.83 10.86 -16.17
N PRO A 225 0.10 11.74 -15.48
CA PRO A 225 -1.33 11.96 -15.72
C PRO A 225 -1.69 12.31 -17.17
N TRP A 226 -0.85 13.09 -17.85
CA TRP A 226 -1.09 13.46 -19.25
C TRP A 226 -0.98 12.26 -20.22
N ILE A 227 -0.16 11.25 -19.90
CA ILE A 227 -0.01 10.03 -20.72
C ILE A 227 -1.22 9.13 -20.55
N GLU A 228 -1.74 9.01 -19.33
CA GLU A 228 -2.99 8.30 -19.07
C GLU A 228 -4.15 8.94 -19.83
N ASN A 229 -4.24 10.27 -19.79
CA ASN A 229 -5.24 11.01 -20.56
C ASN A 229 -5.03 10.87 -22.08
N GLN A 230 -3.78 10.79 -22.55
CA GLN A 230 -3.48 10.50 -23.95
C GLN A 230 -4.05 9.15 -24.38
N GLN A 231 -3.86 8.12 -23.55
CA GLN A 231 -4.37 6.76 -23.80
C GLN A 231 -5.89 6.76 -23.77
N ASN A 232 -6.51 7.43 -22.80
CA ASN A 232 -7.97 7.49 -22.71
C ASN A 232 -8.59 8.18 -23.93
N VAL A 233 -8.04 9.34 -24.36
CA VAL A 233 -8.50 10.04 -25.56
C VAL A 233 -8.34 9.16 -26.81
N ASN A 234 -7.23 8.43 -26.95
CA ASN A 234 -7.05 7.50 -28.07
C ASN A 234 -8.12 6.40 -28.07
N LEU A 235 -8.38 5.78 -26.93
CA LEU A 235 -9.40 4.75 -26.79
C LEU A 235 -10.80 5.30 -27.06
N GLU A 236 -11.11 6.52 -26.62
CA GLU A 236 -12.39 7.17 -26.93
C GLU A 236 -12.57 7.39 -28.44
N ILE A 237 -11.52 7.82 -29.14
CA ILE A 237 -11.53 8.02 -30.59
C ILE A 237 -11.68 6.69 -31.33
N GLU A 238 -10.94 5.65 -30.93
CA GLU A 238 -11.03 4.32 -31.52
C GLU A 238 -12.40 3.69 -31.31
N ASN A 239 -12.93 3.75 -30.09
CA ASN A 239 -14.26 3.25 -29.77
C ASN A 239 -15.35 3.99 -30.55
N PHE A 240 -15.20 5.30 -30.72
CA PHE A 240 -16.10 6.11 -31.53
C PHE A 240 -16.08 5.68 -33.00
N ARG A 241 -14.90 5.56 -33.60
CA ARG A 241 -14.75 5.10 -35.01
C ARG A 241 -15.33 3.70 -35.19
N ASN A 242 -14.96 2.76 -34.33
CA ASN A 242 -15.49 1.39 -34.33
C ASN A 242 -17.01 1.35 -34.21
N ASN A 243 -17.62 2.26 -33.43
CA ASN A 243 -19.07 2.32 -33.28
C ASN A 243 -19.75 2.80 -34.57
N ILE A 244 -19.21 3.84 -35.22
CA ILE A 244 -19.73 4.32 -36.51
C ILE A 244 -19.54 3.26 -37.59
N ASP A 245 -18.36 2.63 -37.65
CA ASP A 245 -18.04 1.58 -38.62
C ASP A 245 -19.06 0.41 -38.48
N LYS A 246 -19.31 -0.06 -37.25
CA LYS A 246 -20.35 -1.06 -36.97
C LYS A 246 -21.75 -0.60 -37.34
N SER A 247 -22.09 0.66 -37.07
CA SER A 247 -23.39 1.24 -37.42
C SER A 247 -23.59 1.27 -38.93
N LEU A 248 -22.53 1.57 -39.70
CA LEU A 248 -22.55 1.58 -41.16
C LEU A 248 -22.75 0.16 -41.71
N VAL A 249 -22.02 -0.83 -41.19
CA VAL A 249 -22.17 -2.23 -41.61
C VAL A 249 -23.58 -2.74 -41.32
N ASN A 250 -24.14 -2.43 -40.14
CA ASN A 250 -25.52 -2.78 -39.79
C ASN A 250 -26.54 -2.11 -40.71
N TYR A 251 -26.32 -0.85 -41.08
CA TYR A 251 -27.19 -0.14 -42.01
C TYR A 251 -27.18 -0.79 -43.41
N CYS A 252 -25.99 -1.11 -43.92
CA CYS A 252 -25.83 -1.76 -45.23
C CYS A 252 -26.41 -3.19 -45.24
N LYS A 253 -26.36 -3.90 -44.12
CA LYS A 253 -27.01 -5.20 -43.98
C LYS A 253 -28.54 -5.12 -44.17
N LEU A 254 -29.17 -4.05 -43.68
CA LEU A 254 -30.62 -3.87 -43.78
C LEU A 254 -31.07 -3.30 -45.12
N SER A 255 -30.27 -2.39 -45.71
CA SER A 255 -30.68 -1.60 -46.88
C SER A 255 -30.04 -2.07 -48.20
N GLY A 256 -29.12 -3.04 -48.14
CA GLY A 256 -28.24 -3.38 -49.26
C GLY A 256 -27.05 -2.43 -49.35
N ILE A 257 -26.18 -2.65 -50.35
CA ILE A 257 -25.01 -1.79 -50.63
C ILE A 257 -25.41 -0.80 -51.74
N PRO A 258 -25.84 0.43 -51.41
CA PRO A 258 -26.10 1.46 -52.40
C PRO A 258 -24.80 2.06 -52.95
N GLU A 259 -24.93 2.91 -53.98
CA GLU A 259 -23.82 3.69 -54.51
C GLU A 259 -23.20 4.59 -53.41
N LYS A 260 -21.89 4.73 -53.42
CA LYS A 260 -21.12 5.48 -52.40
C LYS A 260 -21.66 6.90 -52.16
N SER A 261 -22.08 7.61 -53.21
CA SER A 261 -22.60 8.97 -53.13
C SER A 261 -23.93 9.05 -52.36
N GLU A 262 -24.86 8.13 -52.66
CA GLU A 262 -26.15 8.03 -51.97
C GLU A 262 -25.99 7.55 -50.53
N LEU A 263 -25.06 6.62 -50.30
CA LEU A 263 -24.72 6.16 -48.96
C LEU A 263 -24.27 7.31 -48.08
N ARG A 264 -23.44 8.23 -48.59
CA ARG A 264 -23.00 9.43 -47.87
C ARG A 264 -24.19 10.29 -47.46
N SER A 265 -25.09 10.62 -48.37
CA SER A 265 -26.21 11.52 -48.05
C SER A 265 -27.17 10.91 -47.02
N ILE A 266 -27.54 9.65 -47.21
CA ILE A 266 -28.50 8.97 -46.34
C ILE A 266 -27.88 8.67 -44.97
N PHE A 267 -26.67 8.11 -44.93
CA PHE A 267 -26.01 7.79 -43.65
C PHE A 267 -25.69 9.06 -42.86
N ARG A 268 -25.26 10.13 -43.55
CA ARG A 268 -25.02 11.42 -42.92
C ARG A 268 -26.29 11.99 -42.30
N SER A 269 -27.41 12.04 -43.02
CA SER A 269 -28.66 12.59 -42.47
C SER A 269 -29.11 11.87 -41.18
N LYS A 270 -28.93 10.56 -41.10
CA LYS A 270 -29.32 9.76 -39.94
C LYS A 270 -28.34 9.89 -38.76
N GLN A 271 -27.04 9.86 -39.04
CA GLN A 271 -26.02 9.72 -38.00
C GLN A 271 -25.38 11.05 -37.56
N LEU A 272 -25.60 12.14 -38.31
CA LEU A 272 -24.97 13.44 -38.04
C LEU A 272 -25.28 13.97 -36.64
N HIS A 273 -26.51 13.85 -36.16
CA HIS A 273 -26.88 14.38 -34.84
C HIS A 273 -26.10 13.68 -33.72
N TYR A 274 -26.09 12.34 -33.72
CA TYR A 274 -25.33 11.54 -32.77
C TYR A 274 -23.82 11.84 -32.84
N CYS A 275 -23.25 11.83 -34.05
CA CYS A 275 -21.83 12.12 -34.26
C CYS A 275 -21.46 13.52 -33.79
N THR A 276 -22.30 14.52 -34.03
CA THR A 276 -22.06 15.90 -33.58
C THR A 276 -21.98 15.97 -32.06
N HIS A 277 -22.90 15.33 -31.34
CA HIS A 277 -22.86 15.29 -29.88
C HIS A 277 -21.65 14.53 -29.35
N LYS A 278 -21.34 13.36 -29.93
CA LYS A 278 -20.21 12.54 -29.49
C LYS A 278 -18.86 13.23 -29.76
N VAL A 279 -18.70 13.87 -30.91
CA VAL A 279 -17.51 14.65 -31.26
C VAL A 279 -17.34 15.86 -30.34
N LYS A 280 -18.42 16.52 -29.92
CA LYS A 280 -18.33 17.60 -28.91
C LYS A 280 -17.74 17.09 -27.59
N LEU A 281 -18.15 15.91 -27.13
CA LEU A 281 -17.60 15.30 -25.91
C LEU A 281 -16.12 14.93 -26.09
N ILE A 282 -15.76 14.26 -27.18
CA ILE A 282 -14.37 13.86 -27.45
C ILE A 282 -13.47 15.10 -27.61
N ASN A 283 -13.97 16.17 -28.24
CA ASN A 283 -13.24 17.43 -28.38
C ASN A 283 -13.04 18.16 -27.05
N ALA A 284 -13.93 17.97 -26.07
CA ALA A 284 -13.70 18.43 -24.70
C ALA A 284 -12.56 17.62 -24.06
N SER A 285 -12.58 16.29 -24.15
CA SER A 285 -11.46 15.43 -23.68
C SER A 285 -10.13 15.79 -24.35
N ILE A 286 -10.12 16.04 -25.66
CA ILE A 286 -8.93 16.49 -26.40
C ILE A 286 -8.42 17.84 -25.89
N ARG A 287 -9.33 18.78 -25.59
CA ARG A 287 -8.95 20.08 -25.02
C ARG A 287 -8.29 19.90 -23.67
N ASP A 288 -8.87 19.10 -22.79
CA ASP A 288 -8.35 18.85 -21.44
C ASP A 288 -6.98 18.18 -21.50
N TYR A 289 -6.80 17.22 -22.40
CA TYR A 289 -5.50 16.61 -22.67
C TYR A 289 -4.48 17.63 -23.18
N ASN A 290 -4.84 18.47 -24.16
CA ASN A 290 -3.92 19.47 -24.72
C ASN A 290 -3.50 20.51 -23.67
N LEU A 291 -4.35 20.83 -22.69
CA LEU A 291 -4.00 21.73 -21.59
C LEU A 291 -2.98 21.11 -20.61
N GLN A 292 -2.96 19.79 -20.49
CA GLN A 292 -2.04 19.06 -19.61
C GLN A 292 -0.75 18.63 -20.30
N SER A 293 -0.72 18.67 -21.64
CA SER A 293 0.45 18.27 -22.42
C SER A 293 1.63 19.20 -22.16
N PRO A 294 2.83 18.66 -21.90
CA PRO A 294 4.02 19.48 -21.66
C PRO A 294 4.53 20.20 -22.90
N SER A 295 4.13 19.77 -24.11
CA SER A 295 4.57 20.36 -25.38
C SER A 295 3.44 20.39 -26.41
N SER A 296 3.46 21.41 -27.27
CA SER A 296 2.53 21.59 -28.37
C SER A 296 2.63 20.51 -29.44
N SER A 297 3.80 19.87 -29.58
CA SER A 297 4.02 18.77 -30.53
C SER A 297 3.15 17.54 -30.22
N PHE A 298 2.75 17.36 -28.96
CA PHE A 298 1.89 16.23 -28.56
C PHE A 298 0.40 16.58 -28.56
N HIS A 299 0.02 17.79 -28.98
CA HIS A 299 -1.38 18.20 -29.02
C HIS A 299 -2.15 17.42 -30.08
N LYS A 300 -3.37 17.02 -29.73
CA LYS A 300 -4.31 16.37 -30.63
C LYS A 300 -5.18 17.39 -31.34
N ILE A 301 -5.45 17.13 -32.62
CA ILE A 301 -6.32 17.94 -33.45
C ILE A 301 -7.78 17.62 -33.08
N LYS A 302 -8.63 18.65 -33.08
CA LYS A 302 -10.07 18.48 -32.86
C LYS A 302 -10.70 17.73 -34.02
N LEU A 303 -11.64 16.85 -33.71
CA LEU A 303 -12.39 16.07 -34.69
C LEU A 303 -13.54 16.89 -35.28
N ASN A 304 -13.83 16.65 -36.55
CA ASN A 304 -15.01 17.15 -37.25
C ASN A 304 -15.98 15.99 -37.51
N ALA A 305 -17.25 16.15 -37.13
CA ALA A 305 -18.26 15.10 -37.24
C ALA A 305 -18.54 14.69 -38.70
N VAL A 306 -18.46 15.64 -39.63
CA VAL A 306 -18.69 15.36 -41.06
C VAL A 306 -17.53 14.55 -41.64
N GLU A 307 -16.29 14.97 -41.38
CA GLU A 307 -15.09 14.30 -41.89
C GLU A 307 -14.94 12.89 -41.32
N GLU A 308 -15.31 12.65 -40.06
CA GLU A 308 -15.26 11.30 -39.48
C GLU A 308 -16.32 10.36 -40.07
N LEU A 309 -17.51 10.89 -40.41
CA LEU A 309 -18.55 10.12 -41.12
C LEU A 309 -18.12 9.80 -42.55
N ASP A 310 -17.59 10.80 -43.26
CA ASP A 310 -17.12 10.61 -44.63
C ASP A 310 -15.92 9.65 -44.68
N GLY A 311 -15.00 9.78 -43.73
CA GLY A 311 -13.86 8.88 -43.57
C GLY A 311 -14.27 7.46 -43.18
N CYS A 312 -15.34 7.28 -42.41
CA CYS A 312 -15.90 5.94 -42.13
C CYS A 312 -16.34 5.24 -43.42
N ILE A 313 -16.98 5.97 -44.33
CA ILE A 313 -17.43 5.41 -45.61
C ILE A 313 -16.20 5.06 -46.46
N ASP A 314 -15.21 5.95 -46.54
CA ASP A 314 -13.99 5.69 -47.30
C ASP A 314 -13.21 4.48 -46.82
N ARG A 315 -13.11 4.24 -45.50
CA ARG A 315 -12.40 3.09 -44.94
C ARG A 315 -13.13 1.76 -45.16
N ASN A 316 -14.46 1.76 -45.07
CA ASN A 316 -15.24 0.52 -45.03
C ASN A 316 -15.87 0.16 -46.38
N TYR A 317 -15.95 1.06 -47.35
CA TYR A 317 -16.64 0.79 -48.62
C TYR A 317 -16.11 -0.43 -49.36
N ASP A 318 -14.79 -0.60 -49.40
CA ASP A 318 -14.16 -1.70 -50.13
C ASP A 318 -14.28 -3.04 -49.38
N THR A 319 -14.28 -3.01 -48.04
CA THR A 319 -14.33 -4.20 -47.18
C THR A 319 -15.77 -4.59 -46.77
N LEU A 320 -16.74 -3.74 -47.05
CA LEU A 320 -18.16 -3.92 -46.75
C LEU A 320 -18.74 -5.26 -47.23
N PRO A 321 -18.51 -5.68 -48.50
CA PRO A 321 -19.06 -6.95 -49.00
C PRO A 321 -18.56 -8.17 -48.23
N ASP A 322 -17.30 -8.16 -47.81
CA ASP A 322 -16.68 -9.28 -47.09
C ASP A 322 -17.12 -9.29 -45.62
N ASN A 323 -17.19 -8.13 -44.98
CA ASN A 323 -17.71 -7.98 -43.62
C ASN A 323 -19.18 -8.44 -43.51
N ILE A 324 -20.02 -8.16 -44.52
CA ILE A 324 -21.41 -8.62 -44.56
C ILE A 324 -21.49 -10.15 -44.70
N LYS A 325 -20.60 -10.77 -45.50
CA LYS A 325 -20.52 -12.24 -45.63
C LYS A 325 -20.03 -12.92 -44.36
N GLU A 326 -19.01 -12.38 -43.69
CA GLU A 326 -18.53 -12.93 -42.42
C GLU A 326 -19.61 -12.85 -41.33
N LEU A 327 -20.34 -11.73 -41.25
CA LEU A 327 -21.43 -11.57 -40.29
C LEU A 327 -22.62 -12.50 -40.58
N SER A 328 -22.93 -12.80 -41.85
CA SER A 328 -23.98 -13.75 -42.18
C SER A 328 -23.59 -15.18 -41.81
N GLN A 329 -22.32 -15.57 -42.00
CA GLN A 329 -21.80 -16.87 -41.58
C GLN A 329 -21.81 -17.03 -40.05
N ASN A 330 -21.41 -16.00 -39.30
CA ASN A 330 -21.37 -16.06 -37.83
C ASN A 330 -22.75 -16.24 -37.17
N VAL A 331 -23.83 -15.72 -37.76
CA VAL A 331 -25.21 -15.92 -37.26
C VAL A 331 -25.63 -17.39 -37.33
N VAL A 332 -25.16 -18.14 -38.33
CA VAL A 332 -25.47 -19.57 -38.48
C VAL A 332 -24.79 -20.40 -37.37
N TYR A 333 -23.58 -20.02 -36.95
CA TYR A 333 -22.83 -20.70 -35.89
C TYR A 333 -23.33 -20.39 -34.47
N SER A 334 -23.93 -19.21 -34.23
CA SER A 334 -24.48 -18.86 -32.91
C SER A 334 -25.82 -19.54 -32.64
N ASN A 335 -26.67 -19.68 -33.66
CA ASN A 335 -27.99 -20.32 -33.52
C ASN A 335 -27.91 -21.84 -33.28
N THR A 336 -26.83 -22.49 -33.71
CA THR A 336 -26.62 -23.93 -33.49
C THR A 336 -26.02 -24.24 -32.11
N LYS A 337 -25.42 -23.26 -31.42
CA LYS A 337 -24.82 -23.45 -30.09
C LYS A 337 -25.66 -22.88 -28.93
N GLN A 338 -26.72 -22.13 -29.21
CA GLN A 338 -27.64 -21.59 -28.20
C GLN A 338 -28.78 -22.56 -27.82
N GLY A 339 -28.51 -23.86 -27.84
CA GLY A 339 -29.41 -24.87 -27.28
C GLY A 339 -29.22 -24.98 -25.76
N LEU A 340 -30.14 -24.39 -25.00
CA LEU A 340 -30.52 -24.65 -23.58
C LEU A 340 -29.43 -24.62 -22.48
N LEU A 341 -28.14 -24.62 -22.80
CA LEU A 341 -27.02 -24.78 -21.86
C LEU A 341 -26.12 -23.54 -21.74
N SER A 342 -26.52 -22.40 -22.31
CA SER A 342 -25.69 -21.18 -22.33
C SER A 342 -26.08 -20.13 -21.28
N LEU A 343 -27.09 -20.38 -20.44
CA LEU A 343 -27.53 -19.44 -19.39
C LEU A 343 -26.77 -19.60 -18.07
N PHE A 344 -25.96 -20.65 -17.90
CA PHE A 344 -25.29 -20.95 -16.63
C PHE A 344 -23.76 -21.08 -16.70
N ASP A 345 -23.15 -20.97 -17.88
CA ASP A 345 -21.73 -21.31 -18.04
C ASP A 345 -20.91 -20.29 -18.85
N GLU A 346 -21.07 -19.01 -18.52
CA GLU A 346 -20.16 -17.96 -18.97
C GLU A 346 -19.43 -17.27 -17.80
N GLN A 347 -18.91 -18.06 -16.86
CA GLN A 347 -17.69 -17.69 -16.15
C GLN A 347 -16.48 -18.10 -17.00
N LYS A 348 -16.32 -17.44 -18.16
CA LYS A 348 -15.04 -17.47 -18.86
C LYS A 348 -13.99 -16.94 -17.90
N ALA A 349 -13.11 -17.84 -17.45
CA ALA A 349 -11.92 -17.51 -16.71
C ALA A 349 -11.25 -16.31 -17.39
N VAL A 350 -11.31 -15.16 -16.71
CA VAL A 350 -10.52 -13.99 -17.07
C VAL A 350 -9.08 -14.48 -17.06
N LYS A 351 -8.52 -14.73 -18.25
CA LYS A 351 -7.06 -14.83 -18.39
C LYS A 351 -6.54 -13.52 -17.83
N GLN A 352 -6.09 -13.54 -16.59
CA GLN A 352 -5.33 -12.45 -16.01
C GLN A 352 -4.23 -12.16 -17.00
N ARG A 353 -4.28 -11.00 -17.66
CA ARG A 353 -3.19 -10.54 -18.50
C ARG A 353 -1.96 -10.63 -17.62
N ARG A 354 -0.97 -11.44 -18.00
CA ARG A 354 0.37 -11.22 -17.48
C ARG A 354 0.68 -9.79 -17.89
N VAL A 355 0.78 -8.90 -16.92
CA VAL A 355 1.26 -7.55 -17.15
C VAL A 355 2.70 -7.75 -17.59
N GLU A 356 2.93 -7.85 -18.90
CA GLU A 356 4.25 -7.62 -19.44
C GLU A 356 4.64 -6.25 -18.90
N LYS A 357 5.73 -6.20 -18.14
CA LYS A 357 6.25 -4.95 -17.60
C LYS A 357 6.57 -4.07 -18.79
N LEU A 358 5.62 -3.18 -19.13
CA LEU A 358 5.80 -2.15 -20.14
C LEU A 358 7.05 -1.41 -19.73
N GLN A 359 8.15 -1.64 -20.44
CA GLN A 359 9.42 -0.95 -20.23
C GLN A 359 9.33 0.49 -20.78
N PHE A 360 8.19 1.15 -20.54
CA PHE A 360 7.83 2.46 -21.06
C PHE A 360 8.94 3.46 -20.74
N TRP A 361 9.40 3.51 -19.48
CA TRP A 361 10.48 4.40 -19.07
C TRP A 361 11.83 4.08 -19.73
N SER A 362 12.08 2.84 -20.14
CA SER A 362 13.29 2.49 -20.90
C SER A 362 13.20 2.96 -22.36
N SER A 363 12.03 2.81 -22.99
CA SER A 363 11.77 3.22 -24.37
C SER A 363 11.65 4.75 -24.48
N PHE A 364 11.01 5.39 -23.51
CA PHE A 364 10.90 6.85 -23.39
C PHE A 364 12.27 7.50 -23.19
N LYS A 365 13.13 6.94 -22.33
CA LYS A 365 14.52 7.42 -22.17
C LYS A 365 15.38 7.22 -23.41
N LYS A 366 15.10 6.21 -24.25
CA LYS A 366 15.77 6.02 -25.54
C LYS A 366 15.31 7.07 -26.56
N MET A 367 14.00 7.30 -26.68
CA MET A 367 13.45 8.33 -27.58
C MET A 367 13.99 9.74 -27.29
N PHE A 368 14.13 10.12 -26.02
CA PHE A 368 14.67 11.44 -25.64
C PHE A 368 16.20 11.52 -25.61
N ARG A 369 16.92 10.41 -25.84
CA ARG A 369 18.37 10.42 -26.04
C ARG A 369 18.77 10.58 -27.50
N GLU A 370 17.84 10.33 -28.42
CA GLU A 370 18.04 10.40 -29.88
C GLU A 370 17.58 11.74 -30.48
N ILE A 371 17.12 12.68 -29.64
CA ILE A 371 16.88 14.10 -29.93
C ILE A 371 17.93 14.88 -29.16
#